data_AF-A0A962YJR1-F1
#
_entry.id   AF-A0A962YJR1-F1
#
_cell.length_a   1.000
_cell.length_b   1.000
_cell.length_c   1.000
_cell.angle_alpha   90.00
_cell.angle_beta   90.00
_cell.angle_gamma   90.00
#
_symmetry.space_group_name_H-M   'P 1'
#
loop_
_entity.id
_entity.type
_entity.pdbx_description
1 polymer ?
#
loop_
_entity_poly.entity_id
_entity_poly.type
_entity_poly.pdbx_seq_one_letter_code
_entity_poly.pdbx_strand_id
1 'polypeptide(L)'
;MTTTTDATHGSYRIGAVARLTGISPDTLRIWERRYDIVKPERTPKGGRLYSQQDVTRLTMIKTLVDQGYAISTVANLAIEELSRRLNSAQPANLPPPDSGQHEVCVIGQAISVRACNTEGMPQGLELAGAYSDLDAFLEDETTCDTLVIEMPFLDRPIARELNNPELRRRAQRIIVMYAFSPSNIVSQLQRYGLQTLRAPVAIEHIWQHCQLSHTQQVDWQPPTWNPRVASAEPIPPKRFDTHQLIRLSEVTTSLECECPHHMASIIEQLSAFEEYSARCEVATKQDAALHGYLHQMTARARWLMEVALERLAEVEGIRVDAAGNTGN
;
A
#
# COMPACT_ATOMS: atom_id res chain seq x y z
N MET A 1 -15.53 -36.85 -34.02
CA MET A 1 -14.08 -36.74 -34.30
C MET A 1 -13.94 -35.53 -35.19
N THR A 2 -13.47 -34.36 -34.77
CA THR A 2 -12.37 -34.01 -33.84
C THR A 2 -12.75 -32.82 -32.96
N THR A 3 -12.31 -32.89 -31.70
CA THR A 3 -12.13 -31.82 -30.70
C THR A 3 -11.13 -30.76 -31.22
N THR A 4 -10.96 -29.53 -30.73
CA THR A 4 -10.67 -29.10 -29.34
C THR A 4 -10.56 -27.55 -29.33
N THR A 5 -11.28 -26.90 -28.41
CA THR A 5 -10.93 -25.73 -27.59
C THR A 5 -10.12 -24.56 -28.18
N ASP A 6 -10.81 -23.46 -28.50
CA ASP A 6 -10.23 -22.11 -28.59
C ASP A 6 -10.44 -21.41 -27.23
N ALA A 7 -9.50 -21.60 -26.31
CA ALA A 7 -9.52 -20.95 -25.01
C ALA A 7 -8.79 -19.60 -25.12
N THR A 8 -9.60 -18.54 -25.07
CA THR A 8 -9.29 -17.13 -24.74
C THR A 8 -7.94 -16.86 -24.06
N HIS A 9 -6.86 -16.74 -24.84
CA HIS A 9 -5.57 -16.22 -24.36
C HIS A 9 -5.60 -14.69 -24.30
N GLY A 10 -6.11 -14.14 -23.19
CA GLY A 10 -5.97 -12.72 -22.87
C GLY A 10 -4.49 -12.35 -22.75
N SER A 11 -4.00 -11.57 -23.71
CA SER A 11 -2.64 -11.05 -23.72
C SER A 11 -2.61 -9.62 -23.16
N TYR A 12 -1.98 -9.45 -22.01
CA TYR A 12 -1.91 -8.19 -21.28
C TYR A 12 -0.64 -7.42 -21.65
N ARG A 13 -0.74 -6.09 -21.79
CA ARG A 13 0.43 -5.21 -21.90
C ARG A 13 1.01 -4.91 -20.52
N ILE A 14 2.29 -4.55 -20.45
CA ILE A 14 2.99 -4.27 -19.17
C ILE A 14 2.25 -3.28 -18.26
N GLY A 15 1.61 -2.24 -18.82
CA GLY A 15 0.81 -1.29 -18.02
C GLY A 15 -0.48 -1.90 -17.45
N ALA A 16 -1.12 -2.83 -18.18
CA ALA A 16 -2.25 -3.58 -17.66
C ALA A 16 -1.79 -4.55 -16.56
N VAL A 17 -0.69 -5.26 -16.78
CA VAL A 17 -0.09 -6.16 -15.77
C VAL A 17 0.31 -5.39 -14.52
N ALA A 18 0.91 -4.21 -14.66
CA ALA A 18 1.28 -3.38 -13.52
C ALA A 18 0.07 -2.98 -12.66
N ARG A 19 -1.06 -2.65 -13.30
CA ARG A 19 -2.32 -2.38 -12.59
C ARG A 19 -2.91 -3.64 -11.94
N LEU A 20 -2.89 -4.77 -12.65
CA LEU A 20 -3.44 -6.04 -12.17
C LEU A 20 -2.63 -6.70 -11.05
N THR A 21 -1.31 -6.47 -11.03
CA THR A 21 -0.40 -7.12 -10.07
C THR A 21 0.08 -6.17 -8.97
N GLY A 22 -0.12 -4.85 -9.13
CA GLY A 22 0.44 -3.84 -8.25
C GLY A 22 1.98 -3.73 -8.32
N ILE A 23 2.62 -4.33 -9.32
CA ILE A 23 4.07 -4.24 -9.54
C ILE A 23 4.35 -3.12 -10.55
N SER A 24 5.22 -2.16 -10.20
CA SER A 24 5.58 -1.10 -11.16
C SER A 24 6.21 -1.66 -12.43
N PRO A 25 6.02 -1.03 -13.61
CA PRO A 25 6.59 -1.52 -14.87
C PRO A 25 8.12 -1.71 -14.83
N ASP A 26 8.83 -0.86 -14.08
CA ASP A 26 10.28 -0.98 -13.92
C ASP A 26 10.67 -2.16 -13.03
N THR A 27 9.90 -2.43 -11.97
CA THR A 27 10.12 -3.61 -11.12
C THR A 27 9.85 -4.89 -11.90
N LEU A 28 8.79 -4.94 -12.73
CA LEU A 28 8.52 -6.06 -13.64
C LEU A 28 9.71 -6.34 -14.57
N ARG A 29 10.24 -5.30 -15.22
CA ARG A 29 11.42 -5.42 -16.10
C ARG A 29 12.66 -5.93 -15.36
N ILE A 30 12.88 -5.48 -14.12
CA ILE A 30 13.99 -5.96 -13.29
C ILE A 30 13.78 -7.44 -12.93
N TRP A 31 12.56 -7.81 -12.54
CA TRP A 31 12.25 -9.18 -12.15
C TRP A 31 12.38 -10.16 -13.32
N GLU A 32 11.88 -9.79 -14.50
CA GLU A 32 12.12 -10.53 -15.75
C GLU A 32 13.60 -10.72 -16.03
N ARG A 33 14.37 -9.62 -16.05
CA ARG A 33 15.78 -9.66 -16.44
C ARG A 33 16.65 -10.42 -15.44
N ARG A 34 16.40 -10.26 -14.14
CA ARG A 34 17.29 -10.75 -13.08
C ARG A 34 16.93 -12.17 -12.63
N TYR A 35 15.65 -12.53 -12.67
CA TYR A 35 15.18 -13.77 -12.09
C TYR A 35 14.34 -14.61 -13.05
N ASP A 36 14.14 -14.19 -14.30
CA ASP A 36 13.44 -14.95 -15.33
C ASP A 36 12.04 -15.43 -14.89
N ILE A 37 11.35 -14.60 -14.08
CA ILE A 37 10.13 -15.03 -13.38
C ILE A 37 8.95 -15.31 -14.31
N VAL A 38 8.93 -14.66 -15.47
CA VAL A 38 7.95 -14.83 -16.54
C VAL A 38 8.64 -14.59 -17.88
N LYS A 39 8.13 -15.19 -18.95
CA LYS A 39 8.65 -15.05 -20.31
C LYS A 39 7.56 -14.48 -21.22
N PRO A 40 7.32 -13.16 -21.17
CA PRO A 40 6.29 -12.55 -21.99
C PRO A 40 6.63 -12.70 -23.47
N GLU A 41 5.61 -12.99 -24.27
CA GLU A 41 5.74 -12.98 -25.72
C GLU A 41 6.03 -11.56 -26.22
N ARG A 42 6.74 -11.48 -27.34
CA ARG A 42 7.03 -10.19 -27.98
C ARG A 42 6.14 -10.01 -29.19
N THR A 43 5.48 -8.86 -29.26
CA THR A 43 4.79 -8.43 -30.47
C THR A 43 5.78 -8.18 -31.60
N PRO A 44 5.33 -8.20 -32.88
CA PRO A 44 6.17 -7.82 -34.02
C PRO A 44 6.79 -6.42 -33.89
N LYS A 45 6.18 -5.52 -33.10
CA LYS A 45 6.68 -4.17 -32.80
C LYS A 45 7.59 -4.12 -31.56
N GLY A 46 7.98 -5.27 -30.99
CA GLY A 46 8.91 -5.37 -29.86
C GLY A 46 8.31 -5.15 -28.46
N GLY A 47 7.00 -4.93 -28.35
CA GLY A 47 6.29 -4.79 -27.07
C GLY A 47 6.05 -6.14 -26.38
N ARG A 48 6.02 -6.15 -25.03
CA ARG A 48 5.78 -7.35 -24.22
C ARG A 48 4.27 -7.64 -24.08
N LEU A 49 3.89 -8.90 -24.25
CA LEU A 49 2.57 -9.44 -23.98
C LEU A 49 2.68 -10.55 -22.94
N TYR A 50 1.92 -10.42 -21.86
CA TYR A 50 1.88 -11.37 -20.76
C TYR A 50 0.59 -12.18 -20.88
N SER A 51 0.68 -13.48 -20.66
CA SER A 51 -0.48 -14.34 -20.57
C SER A 51 -1.20 -14.16 -19.23
N GLN A 52 -2.43 -14.68 -19.13
CA GLN A 52 -3.12 -14.79 -17.84
C GLN A 52 -2.30 -15.58 -16.81
N GLN A 53 -1.58 -16.63 -17.24
CA GLN A 53 -0.72 -17.42 -16.35
C GLN A 53 0.46 -16.60 -15.80
N ASP A 54 1.04 -15.73 -16.63
CA ASP A 54 2.10 -14.81 -16.18
C ASP A 54 1.56 -13.84 -15.12
N VAL A 55 0.35 -13.29 -15.33
CA VAL A 55 -0.31 -12.41 -14.36
C VAL A 55 -0.54 -13.16 -13.05
N THR A 56 -1.13 -14.36 -13.08
CA THR A 56 -1.35 -15.17 -11.88
C THR A 56 -0.04 -15.44 -11.13
N ARG A 57 1.01 -15.84 -11.83
CA ARG A 57 2.32 -16.11 -11.22
C ARG A 57 2.94 -14.84 -10.61
N LEU A 58 2.89 -13.73 -11.33
CA LEU A 58 3.38 -12.43 -10.88
C LEU A 58 2.66 -11.98 -9.61
N THR A 59 1.34 -12.15 -9.58
CA THR A 59 0.52 -11.87 -8.40
C THR A 59 0.92 -12.76 -7.22
N MET A 60 1.06 -14.07 -7.41
CA MET A 60 1.51 -14.99 -6.35
C MET A 60 2.89 -14.59 -5.78
N ILE A 61 3.85 -14.27 -6.66
CA ILE A 61 5.18 -13.82 -6.26
C ILE A 61 5.10 -12.49 -5.53
N LYS A 62 4.32 -11.52 -6.03
CA LYS A 62 4.13 -10.22 -5.39
C LYS A 62 3.53 -10.38 -4.00
N THR A 63 2.51 -11.21 -3.85
CA THR A 63 1.89 -11.51 -2.56
C THR A 63 2.91 -12.07 -1.57
N LEU A 64 3.74 -13.02 -1.97
CA LEU A 64 4.81 -13.54 -1.12
C LEU A 64 5.86 -12.46 -0.80
N VAL A 65 6.25 -11.63 -1.77
CA VAL A 65 7.21 -10.54 -1.56
C VAL A 65 6.66 -9.48 -0.59
N ASP A 66 5.37 -9.15 -0.69
CA ASP A 66 4.68 -8.23 0.23
C ASP A 66 4.53 -8.83 1.62
N GLN A 67 4.40 -10.17 1.72
CA GLN A 67 4.51 -10.93 2.97
C GLN A 67 5.96 -11.01 3.50
N GLY A 68 6.91 -10.36 2.83
CA GLY A 68 8.30 -10.22 3.27
C GLY A 68 9.24 -11.32 2.81
N TYR A 69 8.81 -12.20 1.91
CA TYR A 69 9.71 -13.15 1.27
C TYR A 69 10.66 -12.40 0.32
N ALA A 70 11.96 -12.68 0.39
CA ALA A 70 12.89 -12.14 -0.57
C ALA A 70 12.55 -12.65 -1.98
N ILE A 71 12.47 -11.76 -2.98
CA ILE A 71 12.16 -12.13 -4.38
C ILE A 71 13.06 -13.28 -4.88
N SER A 72 14.33 -13.31 -4.47
CA SER A 72 15.28 -14.36 -4.86
C SER A 72 14.90 -15.76 -4.35
N THR A 73 14.12 -15.88 -3.27
CA THR A 73 13.71 -17.18 -2.71
C THR A 73 12.41 -17.69 -3.32
N VAL A 74 11.62 -16.81 -3.95
CA VAL A 74 10.30 -17.14 -4.52
C VAL A 74 10.26 -17.13 -6.05
N ALA A 75 11.15 -16.37 -6.69
CA ALA A 75 11.16 -16.16 -8.14
C ALA A 75 11.21 -17.45 -8.99
N ASN A 76 11.96 -18.45 -8.54
CA ASN A 76 12.21 -19.71 -9.27
C ASN A 76 11.36 -20.88 -8.78
N LEU A 77 10.42 -20.64 -7.88
CA LEU A 77 9.56 -21.71 -7.37
C LEU A 77 8.52 -22.11 -8.43
N ALA A 78 8.20 -23.40 -8.47
CA ALA A 78 7.08 -23.89 -9.26
C ALA A 78 5.75 -23.33 -8.73
N ILE A 79 4.71 -23.26 -9.57
CA ILE A 79 3.40 -22.72 -9.16
C ILE A 79 2.85 -23.50 -7.98
N GLU A 80 3.04 -24.82 -7.93
CA GLU A 80 2.58 -25.68 -6.84
C GLU A 80 3.29 -25.38 -5.51
N GLU A 81 4.56 -24.96 -5.57
CA GLU A 81 5.34 -24.55 -4.41
C GLU A 81 4.97 -23.14 -3.95
N LEU A 82 4.75 -22.22 -4.89
CA LEU A 82 4.21 -20.89 -4.60
C LEU A 82 2.85 -21.03 -3.92
N SER A 83 1.95 -21.81 -4.52
CA SER A 83 0.65 -22.16 -3.94
C SER A 83 0.79 -22.83 -2.58
N ARG A 84 1.75 -23.74 -2.38
CA ARG A 84 1.95 -24.38 -1.07
C ARG A 84 2.42 -23.41 0.00
N ARG A 85 3.34 -22.49 -0.32
CA ARG A 85 3.78 -21.44 0.60
C ARG A 85 2.67 -20.43 0.88
N LEU A 86 1.86 -20.17 -0.14
CA LEU A 86 0.58 -19.48 -0.04
C LEU A 86 -0.52 -20.33 0.58
N ASN A 87 -0.29 -21.58 1.04
CA ASN A 87 -1.29 -22.45 1.68
C ASN A 87 -0.84 -22.90 3.08
N SER A 88 0.46 -22.93 3.38
CA SER A 88 1.03 -23.49 4.61
C SER A 88 0.88 -22.65 5.89
N ALA A 89 0.22 -21.49 5.85
CA ALA A 89 -0.06 -20.66 7.03
C ALA A 89 -1.57 -20.40 7.26
N GLN A 90 -2.41 -21.43 7.11
CA GLN A 90 -3.82 -21.36 7.54
C GLN A 90 -3.94 -21.52 9.07
N PRO A 91 -4.72 -20.68 9.77
CA PRO A 91 -5.43 -21.15 10.95
C PRO A 91 -6.46 -22.19 10.52
N ALA A 92 -6.54 -23.32 11.22
CA ALA A 92 -7.25 -24.54 10.85
C ALA A 92 -8.79 -24.45 10.68
N ASN A 93 -9.38 -23.26 10.70
CA ASN A 93 -10.83 -23.07 10.78
C ASN A 93 -11.45 -22.19 9.68
N LEU A 94 -10.71 -21.78 8.63
CA LEU A 94 -11.36 -21.08 7.52
C LEU A 94 -12.12 -22.08 6.64
N PRO A 95 -13.38 -21.79 6.29
CA PRO A 95 -14.07 -22.54 5.27
C PRO A 95 -13.29 -22.50 3.94
N PRO A 96 -13.23 -23.60 3.17
CA PRO A 96 -12.62 -23.58 1.85
C PRO A 96 -13.24 -22.48 0.97
N PRO A 97 -12.50 -21.91 -0.01
CA PRO A 97 -12.98 -20.87 -0.92
C PRO A 97 -14.29 -21.19 -1.68
N ASP A 98 -14.78 -22.43 -1.60
CA ASP A 98 -15.94 -22.97 -2.32
C ASP A 98 -17.06 -23.48 -1.37
N SER A 99 -17.02 -23.18 -0.07
CA SER A 99 -17.98 -23.74 0.90
C SER A 99 -19.36 -23.05 0.95
N GLY A 100 -19.50 -21.86 0.38
CA GLY A 100 -20.67 -20.99 0.56
C GLY A 100 -20.25 -19.54 0.82
N GLN A 101 -21.17 -18.60 0.65
CA GLN A 101 -20.98 -17.14 0.66
C GLN A 101 -20.12 -16.66 1.85
N HIS A 102 -18.96 -16.06 1.57
CA HIS A 102 -18.05 -15.49 2.56
C HIS A 102 -18.49 -14.06 2.87
N GLU A 103 -18.99 -13.84 4.07
CA GLU A 103 -19.54 -12.56 4.50
C GLU A 103 -18.42 -11.57 4.85
N VAL A 104 -18.49 -10.39 4.26
CA VAL A 104 -17.53 -9.30 4.45
C VAL A 104 -18.25 -8.10 5.05
N CYS A 105 -17.73 -7.58 6.14
CA CYS A 105 -18.11 -6.25 6.65
C CYS A 105 -16.98 -5.27 6.40
N VAL A 106 -17.32 -4.02 6.09
CA VAL A 106 -16.35 -2.93 5.95
C VAL A 106 -16.63 -1.80 6.94
N ILE A 107 -15.57 -1.23 7.49
CA ILE A 107 -15.61 -0.10 8.41
C ILE A 107 -14.70 1.00 7.86
N GLY A 108 -15.26 2.19 7.68
CA GLY A 108 -14.54 3.40 7.31
C GLY A 108 -15.24 4.18 6.22
N GLN A 109 -15.23 5.51 6.34
CA GLN A 109 -15.96 6.43 5.46
C GLN A 109 -15.73 6.18 3.97
N ALA A 110 -14.47 6.07 3.53
CA ALA A 110 -14.15 5.92 2.11
C ALA A 110 -14.34 4.47 1.61
N ILE A 111 -13.95 3.46 2.39
CA ILE A 111 -14.14 2.06 2.01
C ILE A 111 -15.63 1.67 1.95
N SER A 112 -16.46 2.14 2.87
CA SER A 112 -17.90 1.82 2.88
C SER A 112 -18.61 2.36 1.65
N VAL A 113 -18.32 3.59 1.24
CA VAL A 113 -18.86 4.17 -0.01
C VAL A 113 -18.37 3.38 -1.24
N ARG A 114 -17.08 3.02 -1.29
CA ARG A 114 -16.52 2.26 -2.42
C ARG A 114 -17.10 0.85 -2.50
N ALA A 115 -17.26 0.17 -1.37
CA ALA A 115 -17.82 -1.18 -1.30
C ALA A 115 -19.27 -1.21 -1.78
N CYS A 116 -20.11 -0.28 -1.31
CA CYS A 116 -21.51 -0.18 -1.74
C CYS A 116 -21.68 0.17 -3.23
N ASN A 117 -20.72 0.90 -3.82
CA ASN A 117 -20.77 1.34 -5.21
C ASN A 117 -20.05 0.41 -6.20
N THR A 118 -19.55 -0.75 -5.74
CA THR A 118 -18.87 -1.71 -6.62
C THR A 118 -19.91 -2.43 -7.49
N GLU A 119 -19.71 -2.49 -8.82
CA GLU A 119 -20.66 -3.07 -9.80
C GLU A 119 -20.96 -4.57 -9.59
N GLY A 120 -20.24 -5.23 -8.67
CA GLY A 120 -20.54 -6.57 -8.18
C GLY A 120 -19.43 -7.07 -7.27
N MET A 121 -19.80 -7.66 -6.14
CA MET A 121 -18.84 -8.39 -5.31
C MET A 121 -18.29 -9.60 -6.11
N PRO A 122 -17.00 -9.93 -5.98
CA PRO A 122 -16.43 -11.12 -6.60
C PRO A 122 -17.19 -12.38 -6.19
N GLN A 123 -17.23 -13.37 -7.09
CA GLN A 123 -17.90 -14.64 -6.83
C GLN A 123 -17.42 -15.26 -5.51
N GLY A 124 -18.37 -15.61 -4.64
CA GLY A 124 -18.09 -16.19 -3.32
C GLY A 124 -17.96 -15.18 -2.17
N LEU A 125 -17.95 -13.87 -2.43
CA LEU A 125 -18.01 -12.84 -1.37
C LEU A 125 -19.38 -12.16 -1.34
N GLU A 126 -19.86 -11.86 -0.13
CA GLU A 126 -21.06 -11.05 0.07
C GLU A 126 -20.81 -9.92 1.05
N LEU A 127 -21.34 -8.74 0.77
CA LEU A 127 -21.22 -7.59 1.67
C LEU A 127 -22.34 -7.66 2.71
N ALA A 128 -22.01 -8.12 3.92
CA ALA A 128 -22.95 -8.25 5.02
C ALA A 128 -23.26 -6.90 5.70
N GLY A 129 -22.30 -5.96 5.70
CA GLY A 129 -22.49 -4.64 6.27
C GLY A 129 -21.40 -3.63 5.90
N ALA A 130 -21.77 -2.35 5.92
CA ALA A 130 -20.86 -1.23 5.66
C ALA A 130 -21.11 -0.12 6.70
N TYR A 131 -20.06 0.21 7.46
CA TYR A 131 -20.15 1.08 8.64
C TYR A 131 -19.22 2.28 8.49
N SER A 132 -19.58 3.42 9.07
CA SER A 132 -18.77 4.63 9.06
C SER A 132 -17.53 4.54 9.94
N ASP A 133 -17.64 3.83 11.05
CA ASP A 133 -16.69 3.76 12.15
C ASP A 133 -16.93 2.49 12.99
N LEU A 134 -16.05 2.25 13.97
CA LEU A 134 -16.06 1.04 14.77
C LEU A 134 -17.21 0.99 15.77
N ASP A 135 -17.62 2.13 16.30
CA ASP A 135 -18.73 2.23 17.25
C ASP A 135 -20.05 1.82 16.58
N ALA A 136 -20.32 2.34 15.37
CA ALA A 136 -21.49 1.96 14.57
C ALA A 136 -21.56 0.46 14.28
N PHE A 137 -20.41 -0.20 14.05
CA PHE A 137 -20.35 -1.65 13.87
C PHE A 137 -20.62 -2.42 15.17
N LEU A 138 -20.13 -1.91 16.31
CA LEU A 138 -20.30 -2.54 17.63
C LEU A 138 -21.74 -2.40 18.15
N GLU A 139 -22.45 -1.32 17.79
CA GLU A 139 -23.86 -1.11 18.11
C GLU A 139 -24.81 -2.03 17.33
N ASP A 140 -24.42 -2.47 16.14
CA ASP A 140 -25.15 -3.48 15.35
C ASP A 140 -25.00 -4.90 15.98
N GLU A 141 -25.77 -5.90 15.58
CA GLU A 141 -25.59 -7.32 15.93
C GLU A 141 -24.95 -8.14 14.79
N THR A 142 -24.58 -7.49 13.69
CA THR A 142 -24.02 -8.14 12.49
C THR A 142 -22.71 -8.89 12.77
N THR A 143 -22.63 -10.11 12.21
CA THR A 143 -21.43 -10.95 12.18
C THR A 143 -20.94 -11.12 10.75
N CYS A 144 -19.66 -11.46 10.56
CA CYS A 144 -19.09 -11.70 9.25
C CYS A 144 -17.88 -12.65 9.33
N ASP A 145 -17.48 -13.19 8.18
CA ASP A 145 -16.25 -13.97 8.09
C ASP A 145 -15.01 -13.08 8.06
N THR A 146 -15.09 -11.93 7.35
CA THR A 146 -13.98 -10.96 7.28
C THR A 146 -14.44 -9.55 7.54
N LEU A 147 -13.81 -8.90 8.50
CA LEU A 147 -13.98 -7.49 8.80
C LEU A 147 -12.81 -6.69 8.22
N VAL A 148 -13.09 -5.77 7.31
CA VAL A 148 -12.11 -4.84 6.76
C VAL A 148 -12.27 -3.48 7.43
N ILE A 149 -11.22 -2.97 8.05
CA ILE A 149 -11.23 -1.72 8.81
C ILE A 149 -10.25 -0.75 8.17
N GLU A 150 -10.73 0.37 7.66
CA GLU A 150 -9.91 1.46 7.14
C GLU A 150 -9.70 2.53 8.21
N MET A 151 -8.44 2.74 8.58
CA MET A 151 -8.00 3.75 9.55
C MET A 151 -6.96 4.67 8.91
N PRO A 152 -7.07 6.00 9.04
CA PRO A 152 -6.08 6.91 8.46
C PRO A 152 -4.69 6.73 9.10
N PHE A 153 -4.64 6.43 10.40
CA PHE A 153 -3.42 6.12 11.13
C PHE A 153 -3.66 5.03 12.17
N LEU A 154 -2.57 4.39 12.63
CA LEU A 154 -2.61 3.40 13.70
C LEU A 154 -1.59 3.77 14.79
N ASP A 155 -2.09 3.88 16.01
CA ASP A 155 -1.32 4.16 17.21
C ASP A 155 -1.61 3.14 18.32
N ARG A 156 -1.09 3.37 19.54
CA ARG A 156 -1.29 2.45 20.67
C ARG A 156 -2.75 2.35 21.13
N PRO A 157 -3.49 3.46 21.32
CA PRO A 157 -4.93 3.41 21.62
C PRO A 157 -5.71 2.58 20.61
N ILE A 158 -5.58 2.85 19.32
CA ILE A 158 -6.31 2.14 18.26
C ILE A 158 -5.94 0.66 18.26
N ALA A 159 -4.66 0.32 18.46
CA ALA A 159 -4.26 -1.08 18.51
C ALA A 159 -4.84 -1.85 19.70
N ARG A 160 -5.13 -1.19 20.82
CA ARG A 160 -5.83 -1.80 21.96
C ARG A 160 -7.30 -2.03 21.63
N GLU A 161 -7.93 -1.07 20.97
CA GLU A 161 -9.32 -1.12 20.54
C GLU A 161 -9.55 -2.24 19.51
N LEU A 162 -8.65 -2.37 18.53
CA LEU A 162 -8.68 -3.45 17.52
C LEU A 162 -8.41 -4.84 18.11
N ASN A 163 -7.89 -4.92 19.34
CA ASN A 163 -7.74 -6.18 20.08
C ASN A 163 -8.94 -6.49 20.98
N ASN A 164 -10.07 -5.80 20.80
CA ASN A 164 -11.29 -6.05 21.56
C ASN A 164 -11.83 -7.48 21.31
N PRO A 165 -12.10 -8.28 22.36
CA PRO A 165 -12.68 -9.62 22.22
C PRO A 165 -14.01 -9.66 21.48
N GLU A 166 -14.82 -8.61 21.52
CA GLU A 166 -16.08 -8.55 20.75
C GLU A 166 -15.85 -8.59 19.24
N LEU A 167 -14.82 -7.90 18.74
CA LEU A 167 -14.49 -7.93 17.31
C LEU A 167 -14.10 -9.34 16.86
N ARG A 168 -13.37 -10.07 17.70
CA ARG A 168 -12.98 -11.47 17.43
C ARG A 168 -14.14 -12.45 17.51
N ARG A 169 -15.21 -12.11 18.23
CA ARG A 169 -16.45 -12.90 18.24
C ARG A 169 -17.28 -12.67 16.99
N ARG A 170 -17.29 -11.44 16.48
CA ARG A 170 -18.10 -11.02 15.33
C ARG A 170 -17.42 -11.23 13.98
N ALA A 171 -16.10 -11.33 13.96
CA ALA A 171 -15.32 -11.52 12.76
C ALA A 171 -14.25 -12.60 12.97
N GLN A 172 -14.26 -13.62 12.12
CA GLN A 172 -13.24 -14.69 12.16
C GLN A 172 -11.88 -14.15 11.72
N ARG A 173 -11.88 -13.16 10.83
CA ARG A 173 -10.69 -12.49 10.31
C ARG A 173 -10.88 -10.99 10.29
N ILE A 174 -9.81 -10.27 10.60
CA ILE A 174 -9.81 -8.80 10.57
C ILE A 174 -8.61 -8.33 9.73
N ILE A 175 -8.91 -7.47 8.76
CA ILE A 175 -7.94 -6.80 7.89
C ILE A 175 -7.97 -5.32 8.23
N VAL A 176 -6.83 -4.76 8.62
CA VAL A 176 -6.68 -3.35 8.98
C VAL A 176 -5.91 -2.63 7.89
N MET A 177 -6.59 -1.75 7.17
CA MET A 177 -5.99 -0.84 6.20
C MET A 177 -5.54 0.45 6.89
N TYR A 178 -4.32 0.89 6.59
CA TYR A 178 -3.75 2.10 7.19
C TYR A 178 -2.86 2.90 6.24
N ALA A 179 -2.89 4.22 6.33
CA ALA A 179 -1.93 5.05 5.59
C ALA A 179 -0.62 5.23 6.37
N PHE A 180 -0.71 5.48 7.68
CA PHE A 180 0.43 5.77 8.54
C PHE A 180 0.41 4.94 9.83
N SER A 181 1.52 4.26 10.12
CA SER A 181 1.67 3.56 11.40
C SER A 181 3.15 3.35 11.74
N PRO A 182 3.53 3.51 13.01
CA PRO A 182 4.81 3.02 13.51
C PRO A 182 4.93 1.50 13.32
N SER A 183 6.09 1.01 12.86
CA SER A 183 6.28 -0.41 12.57
C SER A 183 6.02 -1.33 13.78
N ASN A 184 6.27 -0.85 15.01
CA ASN A 184 5.98 -1.60 16.23
C ASN A 184 4.47 -1.79 16.48
N ILE A 185 3.62 -0.86 16.04
CA ILE A 185 2.17 -0.98 16.11
C ILE A 185 1.69 -1.98 15.07
N VAL A 186 2.19 -1.90 13.83
CA VAL A 186 1.92 -2.90 12.78
C VAL A 186 2.30 -4.30 13.26
N SER A 187 3.52 -4.47 13.79
CA SER A 187 3.98 -5.75 14.35
C SER A 187 3.17 -6.20 15.57
N GLN A 188 2.62 -5.26 16.37
CA GLN A 188 1.73 -5.59 17.47
C GLN A 188 0.37 -6.11 16.97
N LEU A 189 -0.23 -5.47 15.97
CA LEU A 189 -1.47 -5.92 15.34
C LEU A 189 -1.30 -7.29 14.67
N GLN A 190 -0.18 -7.50 13.97
CA GLN A 190 0.16 -8.80 13.39
C GLN A 190 0.29 -9.90 14.45
N ARG A 191 0.88 -9.59 15.63
CA ARG A 191 0.92 -10.51 16.78
C ARG A 191 -0.46 -10.79 17.38
N TYR A 192 -1.42 -9.88 17.22
CA TYR A 192 -2.81 -10.14 17.56
C TYR A 192 -3.50 -11.06 16.55
N GLY A 193 -2.85 -11.39 15.42
CA GLY A 193 -3.43 -12.16 14.33
C GLY A 193 -4.22 -11.31 13.35
N LEU A 194 -4.10 -9.97 13.43
CA LEU A 194 -4.74 -9.05 12.50
C LEU A 194 -3.87 -8.94 11.24
N GLN A 195 -4.50 -8.99 10.08
CA GLN A 195 -3.80 -8.65 8.85
C GLN A 195 -3.74 -7.14 8.70
N THR A 196 -2.64 -6.64 8.14
CA THR A 196 -2.43 -5.21 7.96
C THR A 196 -2.10 -4.93 6.50
N LEU A 197 -2.75 -3.94 5.90
CA LEU A 197 -2.51 -3.50 4.53
C LEU A 197 -2.20 -2.01 4.53
N ARG A 198 -1.15 -1.61 3.83
CA ARG A 198 -0.77 -0.19 3.73
C ARG A 198 -1.50 0.46 2.56
N ALA A 199 -2.27 1.50 2.84
CA ALA A 199 -2.96 2.32 1.86
C ALA A 199 -1.98 3.14 1.00
N PRO A 200 -2.35 3.50 -0.24
CA PRO A 200 -3.64 3.22 -0.90
C PRO A 200 -3.73 1.77 -1.41
N VAL A 201 -4.89 1.13 -1.20
CA VAL A 201 -5.20 -0.20 -1.74
C VAL A 201 -6.45 -0.10 -2.60
N ALA A 202 -6.38 -0.61 -3.84
CA ALA A 202 -7.53 -0.69 -4.73
C ALA A 202 -8.56 -1.71 -4.20
N ILE A 203 -9.84 -1.48 -4.43
CA ILE A 203 -10.91 -2.28 -3.79
C ILE A 203 -10.89 -3.74 -4.23
N GLU A 204 -10.47 -4.00 -5.46
CA GLU A 204 -10.30 -5.34 -6.03
C GLU A 204 -9.22 -6.12 -5.27
N HIS A 205 -8.14 -5.45 -4.85
CA HIS A 205 -7.09 -6.06 -4.03
C HIS A 205 -7.59 -6.35 -2.61
N ILE A 206 -8.51 -5.55 -2.06
CA ILE A 206 -9.11 -5.82 -0.75
C ILE A 206 -9.91 -7.13 -0.81
N TRP A 207 -10.74 -7.29 -1.84
CA TRP A 207 -11.53 -8.51 -2.05
C TRP A 207 -10.66 -9.73 -2.31
N GLN A 208 -9.61 -9.56 -3.10
CA GLN A 208 -8.63 -10.62 -3.27
C GLN A 208 -7.99 -11.00 -1.93
N HIS A 209 -7.68 -10.02 -1.08
CA HIS A 209 -7.22 -10.33 0.27
C HIS A 209 -8.29 -11.08 1.05
N CYS A 210 -9.57 -10.67 1.06
CA CYS A 210 -10.64 -11.43 1.72
C CYS A 210 -10.69 -12.91 1.29
N GLN A 211 -10.36 -13.21 0.03
CA GLN A 211 -10.26 -14.58 -0.50
C GLN A 211 -8.94 -15.31 -0.15
N LEU A 212 -7.85 -14.58 0.12
CA LEU A 212 -6.50 -15.12 0.40
C LEU A 212 -6.24 -15.32 1.90
N SER A 213 -5.72 -16.49 2.30
CA SER A 213 -5.76 -16.97 3.70
C SER A 213 -4.43 -16.87 4.50
N HIS A 214 -3.58 -15.84 4.38
CA HIS A 214 -2.22 -15.91 4.99
C HIS A 214 -1.71 -14.63 5.66
N THR A 215 -1.08 -14.80 6.84
CA THR A 215 -0.07 -13.90 7.42
C THR A 215 1.15 -14.72 7.87
N GLN A 216 2.36 -14.21 7.65
CA GLN A 216 3.56 -14.68 8.35
C GLN A 216 4.48 -13.50 8.69
N GLN A 217 5.16 -13.62 9.82
CA GLN A 217 6.02 -12.61 10.46
C GLN A 217 7.45 -12.67 9.88
N VAL A 218 8.01 -11.52 9.53
CA VAL A 218 9.39 -11.37 9.05
C VAL A 218 10.34 -11.18 10.23
N ASP A 219 11.40 -11.99 10.30
CA ASP A 219 12.53 -11.77 11.20
C ASP A 219 13.53 -10.82 10.52
N TRP A 220 13.33 -9.51 10.72
CA TRP A 220 14.24 -8.47 10.25
C TRP A 220 15.28 -8.17 11.33
N GLN A 221 16.55 -8.43 11.03
CA GLN A 221 17.68 -7.99 11.86
C GLN A 221 18.29 -6.71 11.27
N PRO A 222 18.02 -5.52 11.85
CA PRO A 222 18.60 -4.28 11.37
C PRO A 222 20.10 -4.20 11.71
N PRO A 223 20.93 -3.56 10.86
CA PRO A 223 22.30 -3.21 11.23
C PRO A 223 22.31 -2.27 12.44
N THR A 224 23.41 -2.28 13.20
CA THR A 224 23.57 -1.47 14.41
C THR A 224 23.50 0.02 14.09
N TRP A 225 22.45 0.68 14.58
CA TRP A 225 22.24 2.13 14.46
C TRP A 225 23.23 2.89 15.36
N ASN A 226 24.00 3.81 14.77
CA ASN A 226 24.85 4.73 15.52
C ASN A 226 24.12 6.06 15.75
N PRO A 227 23.74 6.42 16.99
CA PRO A 227 23.01 7.66 17.29
C PRO A 227 23.83 8.94 17.07
N ARG A 228 25.13 8.85 16.72
CA ARG A 228 25.99 10.01 16.39
C ARG A 228 25.87 10.50 14.94
N VAL A 229 24.92 9.97 14.15
CA VAL A 229 24.76 10.31 12.71
C VAL A 229 23.81 11.50 12.48
N ALA A 230 23.18 12.06 13.52
CA ALA A 230 22.46 13.34 13.40
C ALA A 230 23.45 14.45 13.01
N SER A 231 23.27 15.03 11.81
CA SER A 231 24.12 16.10 11.31
C SER A 231 23.85 17.39 12.09
N ALA A 232 24.89 18.18 12.38
CA ALA A 232 24.76 19.47 13.05
C ALA A 232 24.24 20.60 12.12
N GLU A 233 23.90 20.28 10.86
CA GLU A 233 23.42 21.27 9.89
C GLU A 233 21.96 21.73 10.17
N PRO A 234 21.65 23.02 9.94
CA PRO A 234 20.32 23.58 10.18
C PRO A 234 19.27 22.99 9.24
N ILE A 235 18.03 22.88 9.72
CA ILE A 235 16.87 22.41 8.95
C ILE A 235 16.57 23.41 7.81
N PRO A 236 16.48 22.97 6.55
CA PRO A 236 16.26 23.87 5.42
C PRO A 236 14.83 24.45 5.44
N PRO A 237 14.65 25.74 5.13
CA PRO A 237 13.34 26.38 5.12
C PRO A 237 12.42 25.83 4.02
N LYS A 238 11.10 25.93 4.24
CA LYS A 238 10.06 25.61 3.25
C LYS A 238 10.07 26.64 2.12
N ARG A 239 10.09 26.16 0.86
CA ARG A 239 10.08 27.01 -0.34
C ARG A 239 8.68 27.17 -0.92
N PHE A 240 7.79 26.21 -0.64
CA PHE A 240 6.37 26.29 -0.99
C PHE A 240 5.49 26.11 0.24
N ASP A 241 4.39 26.86 0.29
CA ASP A 241 3.28 26.66 1.19
C ASP A 241 2.25 25.68 0.60
N THR A 242 1.34 25.21 1.45
CA THR A 242 0.31 24.23 1.06
C THR A 242 -0.57 24.73 -0.09
N HIS A 243 -0.88 26.03 -0.12
CA HIS A 243 -1.76 26.61 -1.14
C HIS A 243 -1.06 26.71 -2.50
N GLN A 244 0.25 26.99 -2.51
CA GLN A 244 1.10 26.95 -3.69
C GLN A 244 1.24 25.53 -4.25
N LEU A 245 1.37 24.52 -3.38
CA LEU A 245 1.45 23.11 -3.80
C LEU A 245 0.14 22.60 -4.41
N ILE A 246 -1.01 22.95 -3.83
CA ILE A 246 -2.34 22.64 -4.38
C ILE A 246 -2.49 23.28 -5.77
N ARG A 247 -2.12 24.56 -5.91
CA ARG A 247 -2.19 25.23 -7.20
C ARG A 247 -1.28 24.57 -8.25
N LEU A 248 -0.06 24.18 -7.86
CA LEU A 248 0.89 23.51 -8.75
C LEU A 248 0.45 22.10 -9.16
N SER A 249 -0.37 21.41 -8.36
CA SER A 249 -0.90 20.08 -8.68
C SER A 249 -2.10 20.12 -9.64
N GLU A 250 -2.72 21.29 -9.81
CA GLU A 250 -3.91 21.53 -10.64
C GLU A 250 -3.57 22.18 -12.01
N VAL A 251 -2.34 22.63 -12.23
CA VAL A 251 -1.92 23.29 -13.47
C VAL A 251 -1.81 22.28 -14.62
N THR A 252 -2.50 22.58 -15.73
CA THR A 252 -2.33 21.88 -17.01
C THR A 252 -1.02 22.33 -17.66
N THR A 253 -0.15 21.38 -18.00
CA THR A 253 1.18 21.67 -18.56
C THR A 253 1.25 21.46 -20.06
N SER A 254 2.29 22.04 -20.66
CA SER A 254 2.57 21.90 -22.10
C SER A 254 3.32 20.61 -22.44
N LEU A 255 3.82 19.91 -21.43
CA LEU A 255 4.46 18.60 -21.51
C LEU A 255 3.41 17.47 -21.53
N GLU A 256 3.66 16.41 -22.30
CA GLU A 256 2.84 15.17 -22.27
C GLU A 256 2.94 14.40 -20.94
N CYS A 257 3.66 14.91 -19.92
CA CYS A 257 3.91 14.24 -18.65
C CYS A 257 3.29 14.97 -17.44
N GLU A 258 2.73 14.21 -16.49
CA GLU A 258 2.10 14.69 -15.24
C GLU A 258 3.14 15.06 -14.14
N CYS A 259 4.37 15.40 -14.53
CA CYS A 259 5.49 15.61 -13.59
C CYS A 259 5.20 16.64 -12.47
N PRO A 260 4.60 17.81 -12.72
CA PRO A 260 4.31 18.78 -11.65
C PRO A 260 3.33 18.24 -10.61
N HIS A 261 2.31 17.50 -11.04
CA HIS A 261 1.32 16.89 -10.16
C HIS A 261 1.98 15.84 -9.23
N HIS A 262 2.77 14.93 -9.80
CA HIS A 262 3.49 13.93 -9.01
C HIS A 262 4.51 14.56 -8.05
N MET A 263 5.22 15.60 -8.49
CA MET A 263 6.20 16.29 -7.65
C MET A 263 5.56 17.07 -6.51
N ALA A 264 4.43 17.75 -6.76
CA ALA A 264 3.65 18.41 -5.72
C ALA A 264 3.15 17.41 -4.66
N SER A 265 2.63 16.26 -5.09
CA SER A 265 2.19 15.20 -4.18
C SER A 265 3.34 14.63 -3.32
N ILE A 266 4.53 14.42 -3.91
CA ILE A 266 5.71 13.99 -3.14
C ILE A 266 6.12 15.04 -2.11
N ILE A 267 6.13 16.33 -2.47
CA ILE A 267 6.48 17.41 -1.55
C ILE A 267 5.45 17.53 -0.42
N GLU A 268 4.16 17.35 -0.71
CA GLU A 268 3.09 17.32 0.30
C GLU A 268 3.30 16.17 1.29
N GLN A 269 3.59 14.96 0.81
CA GLN A 269 3.88 13.80 1.65
C GLN A 269 5.14 13.99 2.50
N LEU A 270 6.21 14.56 1.93
CA LEU A 270 7.43 14.86 2.67
C LEU A 270 7.19 15.94 3.74
N SER A 271 6.39 16.96 3.43
CA SER A 271 6.02 18.04 4.36
C SER A 271 5.21 17.52 5.55
N ALA A 272 4.24 16.63 5.28
CA ALA A 272 3.45 15.99 6.33
C ALA A 272 4.31 15.09 7.23
N PHE A 273 5.24 14.33 6.65
CA PHE A 273 6.14 13.48 7.42
C PHE A 273 7.18 14.29 8.22
N GLU A 274 7.67 15.41 7.69
CA GLU A 274 8.54 16.35 8.42
C GLU A 274 7.84 16.88 9.67
N GLU A 275 6.60 17.36 9.52
CA GLU A 275 5.79 17.88 10.63
C GLU A 275 5.47 16.82 11.69
N TYR A 276 5.19 15.58 11.26
CA TYR A 276 5.04 14.43 12.14
C TYR A 276 6.33 14.13 12.91
N SER A 277 7.46 14.06 12.22
CA SER A 277 8.76 13.75 12.82
C SER A 277 9.24 14.81 13.81
N ALA A 278 8.84 16.08 13.60
CA ALA A 278 9.13 17.20 14.49
C ALA A 278 8.28 17.20 15.78
N ARG A 279 7.10 16.57 15.77
CA ARG A 279 6.13 16.57 16.88
C ARG A 279 6.09 15.27 17.67
N CYS A 280 6.94 14.30 17.34
CA CYS A 280 6.89 12.98 17.95
C CYS A 280 7.34 13.01 19.43
N GLU A 281 6.54 12.41 20.32
CA GLU A 281 6.86 12.29 21.74
C GLU A 281 8.08 11.39 21.97
N VAL A 282 9.05 11.90 22.73
CA VAL A 282 10.34 11.24 22.95
C VAL A 282 10.34 10.55 24.32
N ALA A 283 10.40 9.21 24.33
CA ALA A 283 10.50 8.43 25.57
C ALA A 283 11.95 8.30 26.08
N THR A 284 12.96 8.36 25.20
CA THR A 284 14.39 8.22 25.57
C THR A 284 15.31 9.16 24.78
N LYS A 285 16.52 9.44 25.31
CA LYS A 285 17.53 10.27 24.61
C LYS A 285 17.95 9.70 23.24
N GLN A 286 17.87 8.39 23.05
CA GLN A 286 18.21 7.71 21.80
C GLN A 286 17.09 7.88 20.76
N ASP A 287 15.83 7.89 21.20
CA ASP A 287 14.67 8.19 20.34
C ASP A 287 14.72 9.65 19.86
N ALA A 288 15.10 10.60 20.73
CA ALA A 288 15.29 12.00 20.34
C ALA A 288 16.31 12.17 19.22
N ALA A 289 17.44 11.44 19.29
CA ALA A 289 18.47 11.51 18.27
C ALA A 289 18.00 10.91 16.93
N LEU A 290 17.25 9.81 16.97
CA LEU A 290 16.65 9.20 15.77
C LEU A 290 15.58 10.11 15.15
N HIS A 291 14.69 10.69 15.96
CA HIS A 291 13.66 11.62 15.47
C HIS A 291 14.27 12.91 14.91
N GLY A 292 15.30 13.46 15.55
CA GLY A 292 16.06 14.59 15.02
C GLY A 292 16.71 14.27 13.68
N TYR A 293 17.28 13.08 13.53
CA TYR A 293 17.84 12.60 12.26
C TYR A 293 16.76 12.44 11.17
N LEU A 294 15.64 11.78 11.48
CA LEU A 294 14.55 11.58 10.53
C LEU A 294 13.96 12.92 10.08
N HIS A 295 13.69 13.82 11.02
CA HIS A 295 13.23 15.18 10.72
C HIS A 295 14.19 15.92 9.79
N GLN A 296 15.49 15.88 10.08
CA GLN A 296 16.50 16.52 9.25
C GLN A 296 16.58 15.91 7.84
N MET A 297 16.57 14.59 7.73
CA MET A 297 16.64 13.89 6.44
C MET A 297 15.40 14.13 5.60
N THR A 298 14.21 14.14 6.21
CA THR A 298 12.95 14.44 5.53
C THR A 298 12.90 15.89 5.07
N ALA A 299 13.30 16.85 5.91
CA ALA A 299 13.36 18.26 5.52
C ALA A 299 14.31 18.48 4.34
N ARG A 300 15.44 17.75 4.30
CA ARG A 300 16.40 17.82 3.18
C ARG A 300 15.85 17.19 1.91
N ALA A 301 15.16 16.06 2.01
CA ALA A 301 14.47 15.44 0.89
C ALA A 301 13.37 16.35 0.34
N ARG A 302 12.56 16.97 1.21
CA ARG A 302 11.56 17.98 0.82
C ARG A 302 12.24 19.10 0.04
N TRP A 303 13.27 19.73 0.62
CA TRP A 303 13.98 20.84 0.00
C TRP A 303 14.53 20.49 -1.39
N LEU A 304 15.12 19.30 -1.57
CA LEU A 304 15.61 18.84 -2.88
C LEU A 304 14.48 18.73 -3.91
N MET A 305 13.32 18.21 -3.50
CA MET A 305 12.14 18.10 -4.36
C MET A 305 11.55 19.47 -4.67
N GLU A 306 11.53 20.41 -3.72
CA GLU A 306 11.09 21.78 -3.94
C GLU A 306 12.00 22.53 -4.93
N VAL A 307 13.33 22.35 -4.84
CA VAL A 307 14.28 22.89 -5.82
C VAL A 307 14.01 22.34 -7.22
N ALA A 308 13.72 21.05 -7.33
CA ALA A 308 13.39 20.42 -8.60
C ALA A 308 12.06 20.93 -9.17
N LEU A 309 11.03 21.13 -8.32
CA LEU A 309 9.72 21.64 -8.74
C LEU A 309 9.78 23.12 -9.15
N GLU A 310 10.54 23.96 -8.43
CA GLU A 310 10.79 25.34 -8.82
C GLU A 310 11.40 25.40 -10.23
N ARG A 311 12.40 24.57 -10.50
CA ARG A 311 13.04 24.51 -11.82
C ARG A 311 12.08 24.05 -12.92
N LEU A 312 11.19 23.12 -12.62
CA LEU A 312 10.15 22.68 -13.55
C LEU A 312 9.15 23.79 -13.85
N ALA A 313 8.71 24.52 -12.81
CA ALA A 313 7.79 25.64 -12.95
C ALA A 313 8.38 26.79 -13.79
N GLU A 314 9.67 27.09 -13.63
CA GLU A 314 10.40 28.06 -14.46
C GLU A 314 10.38 27.69 -15.95
N VAL A 315 10.63 26.41 -16.27
CA VAL A 315 10.70 25.91 -17.65
C VAL A 315 9.31 25.92 -18.31
N GLU A 316 8.27 25.54 -17.56
CA GLU A 316 6.89 25.52 -18.05
C GLU A 316 6.20 26.90 -18.02
N GLY A 317 6.87 27.93 -17.51
CA GLY A 317 6.29 29.28 -17.38
C GLY A 317 5.14 29.36 -16.36
N ILE A 318 5.10 28.43 -15.39
CA ILE A 318 4.06 28.37 -14.36
C ILE A 318 4.37 29.45 -13.31
N ARG A 319 3.45 30.41 -13.15
CA ARG A 319 3.60 31.45 -12.12
C ARG A 319 3.22 30.92 -10.75
N VAL A 320 4.22 30.79 -9.87
CA VAL A 320 4.03 30.58 -8.44
C VAL A 320 4.12 31.95 -7.77
N ASP A 321 3.01 32.45 -7.22
CA ASP A 321 3.04 33.72 -6.48
C ASP A 321 3.99 33.59 -5.28
N ALA A 322 4.82 34.60 -5.01
CA ALA A 322 5.75 34.56 -3.87
C ALA A 322 4.98 34.42 -2.56
N ALA A 323 5.43 33.50 -1.68
CA ALA A 323 4.84 33.31 -0.36
C ALA A 323 4.75 34.66 0.36
N GLY A 324 3.55 34.99 0.84
CA GLY A 324 3.25 36.27 1.46
C GLY A 324 4.27 36.60 2.55
N ASN A 325 5.08 37.62 2.29
CA ASN A 325 5.81 38.33 3.33
C ASN A 325 4.77 39.03 4.21
N THR A 326 4.22 38.34 5.21
CA THR A 326 3.50 39.00 6.31
C THR A 326 4.53 39.69 7.18
N GLY A 327 5.06 40.81 6.67
CA GLY A 327 5.61 41.86 7.50
C GLY A 327 4.46 42.72 8.00
N ASN A 328 4.14 42.59 9.29
CA ASN A 328 4.09 43.67 10.28
C ASN A 328 3.67 43.10 11.64
#